data_AF-A0A7C6SGS6-F1
#
_entry.id   AF-A0A7C6SGS6-F1
#
_cell.length_a   1.000
_cell.length_b   1.000
_cell.length_c   1.000
_cell.angle_alpha   90.00
_cell.angle_beta   90.00
_cell.angle_gamma   90.00
#
_symmetry.space_group_name_H-M   'P 1'
#
loop_
_entity.id
_entity.type
_entity.pdbx_description
1 polymer ?
#
loop_
_entity_poly.entity_id
_entity_poly.type
_entity_poly.pdbx_seq_one_letter_code
_entity_poly.pdbx_strand_id
1 'polypeptide(L)'
;EVQMSGKLAVVIGRSSLVGRPAAQLMSNEDSTIVLCHSKTENLKALTRMADILIVAMGQPLYITADYVKEGVVLVDVGIHQINDRIVGDCDPSAYEKASRYTPVPGGVGPMTIASLLENTLEAYEANDVQ
;
A
#
# COMPACT_ATOMS: atom_id res chain seq x y z
N GLU A 1 2.82 1.38 16.43
CA GLU A 1 1.88 0.38 15.90
C GLU A 1 0.70 1.08 15.25
N VAL A 2 0.14 0.55 14.16
CA VAL A 2 -1.02 1.11 13.44
C VAL A 2 -2.22 0.22 13.74
N GLN A 3 -3.29 0.79 14.32
CA GLN A 3 -4.53 0.06 14.57
C GLN A 3 -5.27 -0.14 13.24
N MET A 4 -5.49 -1.40 12.84
CA MET A 4 -6.18 -1.77 11.59
C MET A 4 -7.66 -2.12 11.82
N SER A 5 -7.96 -2.88 12.89
CA SER A 5 -9.33 -3.30 13.21
C SER A 5 -10.32 -2.13 13.24
N GLY A 6 -11.41 -2.27 12.47
CA GLY A 6 -12.47 -1.28 12.34
C GLY A 6 -12.12 -0.04 11.49
N LYS A 7 -10.92 0.05 10.90
CA LYS A 7 -10.53 1.15 10.03
C LYS A 7 -10.95 0.93 8.58
N LEU A 8 -11.14 2.02 7.84
CA LEU A 8 -11.37 1.96 6.41
C LEU A 8 -10.03 1.90 5.65
N ALA A 9 -9.73 0.72 5.10
CA ALA A 9 -8.60 0.48 4.22
C ALA A 9 -9.04 0.63 2.75
N VAL A 10 -8.48 1.62 2.05
CA VAL A 10 -8.65 1.77 0.60
C VAL A 10 -7.41 1.25 -0.09
N VAL A 11 -7.58 0.30 -1.00
CA VAL A 11 -6.49 -0.31 -1.77
C VAL A 11 -6.65 0.08 -3.23
N ILE A 12 -5.69 0.80 -3.81
CA ILE A 12 -5.69 1.16 -5.22
C ILE A 12 -4.81 0.17 -5.98
N GLY A 13 -5.41 -0.50 -6.96
CA GLY A 13 -4.75 -1.55 -7.73
C GLY A 13 -5.25 -2.93 -7.29
N ARG A 14 -5.47 -3.82 -8.27
CA ARG A 14 -6.08 -5.15 -8.04
C ARG A 14 -5.29 -6.29 -8.69
N SER A 15 -3.98 -6.12 -8.80
CA SER A 15 -3.08 -7.16 -9.30
C SER A 15 -3.12 -8.38 -8.36
N SER A 16 -2.75 -9.53 -8.90
CA SER A 16 -2.58 -10.76 -8.12
C SER A 16 -1.39 -10.69 -7.16
N LEU A 17 -0.40 -9.85 -7.46
CA LEU A 17 0.85 -9.78 -6.68
C LEU A 17 0.76 -8.83 -5.48
N VAL A 18 -0.06 -7.77 -5.56
CA VAL A 18 -0.09 -6.73 -4.53
C VAL A 18 -1.52 -6.43 -4.09
N GLY A 19 -2.34 -5.90 -5.01
CA GLY A 19 -3.62 -5.30 -4.63
C GLY A 19 -4.61 -6.27 -3.98
N ARG A 20 -4.83 -7.45 -4.58
CA ARG A 20 -5.76 -8.45 -4.02
C ARG A 20 -5.22 -9.08 -2.73
N PRO A 21 -3.94 -9.52 -2.66
CA PRO A 21 -3.37 -9.99 -1.40
C PRO A 21 -3.42 -8.94 -0.28
N ALA A 22 -3.06 -7.69 -0.56
CA ALA A 22 -3.11 -6.60 0.42
C ALA A 22 -4.53 -6.38 0.94
N ALA A 23 -5.54 -6.33 0.06
CA ALA A 23 -6.93 -6.27 0.48
C ALA A 23 -7.32 -7.45 1.39
N GLN A 24 -6.92 -8.67 1.06
CA GLN A 24 -7.21 -9.84 1.90
C GLN A 24 -6.52 -9.75 3.26
N LEU A 25 -5.25 -9.33 3.32
CA LEU A 25 -4.52 -9.16 4.58
C LEU A 25 -5.19 -8.11 5.48
N MET A 26 -5.61 -6.98 4.92
CA MET A 26 -6.39 -5.98 5.68
C MET A 26 -7.71 -6.57 6.21
N SER A 27 -8.32 -7.51 5.48
CA SER A 27 -9.57 -8.16 5.90
C SER A 27 -9.34 -9.09 7.08
N ASN A 28 -8.21 -9.80 7.08
CA ASN A 28 -7.81 -10.68 8.18
C ASN A 28 -7.52 -9.87 9.46
N GLU A 29 -7.15 -8.60 9.31
CA GLU A 29 -6.93 -7.63 10.40
C GLU A 29 -8.20 -6.80 10.72
N ASP A 30 -9.40 -7.31 10.42
CA ASP A 30 -10.71 -6.71 10.71
C ASP A 30 -10.94 -5.29 10.13
N SER A 31 -10.24 -4.92 9.05
CA SER A 31 -10.48 -3.64 8.37
C SER A 31 -11.68 -3.71 7.42
N THR A 32 -12.42 -2.61 7.29
CA THR A 32 -13.37 -2.43 6.19
C THR A 32 -12.61 -2.07 4.92
N ILE A 33 -12.85 -2.76 3.81
CA ILE A 33 -12.04 -2.62 2.60
C ILE A 33 -12.82 -2.04 1.43
N VAL A 34 -12.17 -1.12 0.71
CA VAL A 34 -12.58 -0.70 -0.63
C VAL A 34 -11.43 -0.96 -1.60
N LEU A 35 -11.63 -1.88 -2.54
CA LEU A 35 -10.66 -2.20 -3.59
C LEU A 35 -10.95 -1.38 -4.86
N CYS A 36 -10.09 -0.41 -5.15
CA CYS A 36 -10.18 0.46 -6.31
C CYS A 36 -9.29 -0.02 -7.47
N HIS A 37 -9.62 0.41 -8.70
CA HIS A 37 -8.87 0.11 -9.91
C HIS A 37 -9.13 1.15 -11.01
N SER A 38 -8.53 0.97 -12.19
CA SER A 38 -8.63 1.89 -13.34
C SER A 38 -10.04 2.16 -13.90
N LYS A 39 -11.06 1.45 -13.41
CA LYS A 39 -12.47 1.63 -13.79
C LYS A 39 -13.32 2.13 -12.62
N THR A 40 -12.70 2.44 -11.49
CA THR A 40 -13.39 2.98 -10.33
C THR A 40 -13.77 4.42 -10.60
N GLU A 41 -15.06 4.72 -10.53
CA GLU A 41 -15.56 6.09 -10.63
C GLU A 41 -15.26 6.86 -9.35
N ASN A 42 -14.97 8.14 -9.49
CA ASN A 42 -14.73 9.07 -8.38
C ASN A 42 -13.68 8.57 -7.36
N LEU A 43 -12.56 8.03 -7.85
CA LEU A 43 -11.45 7.52 -7.03
C LEU A 43 -11.06 8.46 -5.89
N LYS A 44 -10.97 9.77 -6.18
CA LYS A 44 -10.60 10.81 -5.21
C LYS A 44 -11.53 10.88 -4.00
N ALA A 45 -12.84 10.66 -4.19
CA ALA A 45 -13.78 10.66 -3.08
C ALA A 45 -13.54 9.45 -2.16
N LEU A 46 -13.30 8.27 -2.75
CA LEU A 46 -13.04 7.04 -2.00
C LEU A 46 -11.73 7.14 -1.21
N THR A 47 -10.64 7.60 -1.85
CA THR A 47 -9.32 7.71 -1.21
C THR A 47 -9.31 8.74 -0.08
N ARG A 48 -10.14 9.79 -0.16
CA ARG A 48 -10.32 10.76 0.94
C ARG A 48 -11.08 10.22 2.14
N MET A 49 -11.76 9.08 2.03
CA MET A 49 -12.40 8.45 3.18
C MET A 49 -11.44 7.55 3.95
N ALA A 50 -10.32 7.15 3.33
CA ALA A 50 -9.38 6.17 3.85
C ALA A 50 -8.77 6.61 5.19
N ASP A 51 -8.78 5.71 6.17
CA ASP A 51 -7.90 5.79 7.33
C ASP A 51 -6.53 5.18 7.01
N ILE A 52 -6.53 4.14 6.16
CA ILE A 52 -5.35 3.48 5.62
C ILE A 52 -5.48 3.46 4.10
N LEU A 53 -4.50 4.03 3.38
CA LEU A 53 -4.48 4.06 1.93
C LEU A 53 -3.27 3.29 1.42
N ILE A 54 -3.51 2.19 0.68
CA ILE A 54 -2.48 1.38 0.03
C ILE A 54 -2.52 1.68 -1.46
N VAL A 55 -1.43 2.19 -2.02
CA VAL A 55 -1.33 2.63 -3.42
C VAL A 55 -0.39 1.69 -4.17
N ALA A 56 -0.95 0.93 -5.10
CA ALA A 56 -0.24 0.00 -5.99
C ALA A 56 -0.80 0.12 -7.42
N MET A 57 -0.82 1.35 -7.93
CA MET A 57 -1.44 1.69 -9.21
C MET A 57 -0.45 1.67 -10.38
N GLY A 58 0.85 1.77 -10.11
CA GLY A 58 1.88 1.76 -11.14
C GLY A 58 1.82 2.99 -12.04
N GLN A 59 1.55 4.16 -11.45
CA GLN A 59 1.54 5.46 -12.12
C GLN A 59 2.29 6.46 -11.23
N PRO A 60 3.44 6.99 -11.67
CA PRO A 60 4.29 7.80 -10.79
C PRO A 60 3.62 9.10 -10.40
N LEU A 61 3.75 9.46 -9.11
CA LEU A 61 3.35 10.76 -8.57
C LEU A 61 1.88 11.14 -8.81
N TYR A 62 1.00 10.15 -9.01
CA TYR A 62 -0.40 10.36 -9.35
C TYR A 62 -1.25 10.76 -8.14
N ILE A 63 -0.98 10.16 -6.96
CA ILE A 63 -1.73 10.45 -5.74
C ILE A 63 -1.12 11.69 -5.06
N THR A 64 -1.79 12.82 -5.23
CA THR A 64 -1.44 14.13 -4.66
C THR A 64 -2.17 14.41 -3.34
N ALA A 65 -1.82 15.50 -2.65
CA ALA A 65 -2.44 15.93 -1.39
C ALA A 65 -3.98 15.99 -1.40
N ASP A 66 -4.59 16.23 -2.55
CA ASP A 66 -6.04 16.31 -2.71
C ASP A 66 -6.70 14.94 -2.90
N TYR A 67 -5.96 13.85 -3.01
CA TYR A 67 -6.50 12.48 -2.95
C TYR A 67 -6.57 11.93 -1.53
N VAL A 68 -5.87 12.53 -0.58
CA VAL A 68 -5.69 11.98 0.77
C VAL A 68 -6.37 12.82 1.85
N LYS A 69 -6.85 12.14 2.89
CA LYS A 69 -7.36 12.74 4.12
C LYS A 69 -6.21 13.09 5.06
N GLU A 70 -6.41 14.16 5.84
CA GLU A 70 -5.48 14.53 6.92
C GLU A 70 -5.39 13.42 7.97
N GLY A 71 -4.16 13.03 8.32
CA GLY A 71 -3.88 11.97 9.29
C GLY A 71 -3.96 10.54 8.73
N VAL A 72 -4.09 10.35 7.41
CA VAL A 72 -4.11 9.01 6.79
C VAL A 72 -2.81 8.23 7.05
N VAL A 73 -2.89 6.91 7.15
CA VAL A 73 -1.72 6.04 7.03
C VAL A 73 -1.53 5.68 5.55
N LEU A 74 -0.42 6.09 4.96
CA LEU A 74 -0.17 5.97 3.53
C LEU A 74 0.91 4.92 3.21
N VAL A 75 0.55 3.88 2.46
CA VAL A 75 1.49 2.86 1.98
C VAL A 75 1.64 3.02 0.47
N ASP A 76 2.77 3.58 0.05
CA ASP A 76 3.16 3.70 -1.35
C ASP A 76 3.99 2.48 -1.78
N VAL A 77 3.38 1.62 -2.58
CA VAL A 77 3.98 0.40 -3.12
C VAL A 77 4.62 0.65 -4.48
N GLY A 78 4.29 1.77 -5.14
CA GLY A 78 4.80 2.11 -6.46
C GLY A 78 6.32 2.24 -6.45
N ILE A 79 6.95 1.82 -7.54
CA ILE A 79 8.37 2.05 -7.77
C ILE A 79 8.58 2.40 -9.24
N HIS A 80 9.11 3.60 -9.46
CA HIS A 80 9.36 4.16 -10.78
C HIS A 80 10.74 4.78 -10.81
N GLN A 81 11.46 4.55 -11.89
CA GLN A 81 12.70 5.25 -12.17
C GLN A 81 12.43 6.38 -13.15
N ILE A 82 12.54 7.62 -12.68
CA ILE A 82 12.37 8.81 -13.49
C ILE A 82 13.68 9.59 -13.45
N ASN A 83 14.36 9.63 -14.59
CA ASN A 83 15.76 10.05 -14.68
C ASN A 83 16.60 9.22 -13.68
N ASP A 84 17.36 9.88 -12.81
CA ASP A 84 18.19 9.23 -11.78
C ASP A 84 17.53 9.19 -10.40
N ARG A 85 16.20 9.34 -10.33
CA ARG A 85 15.44 9.29 -9.07
C ARG A 85 14.47 8.13 -9.05
N ILE A 86 14.39 7.47 -7.90
CA ILE A 86 13.35 6.47 -7.62
C ILE A 86 12.21 7.19 -6.91
N VAL A 87 11.00 7.07 -7.45
CA VAL A 87 9.78 7.66 -6.90
C VAL A 87 8.65 6.63 -6.85
N GLY A 88 7.65 6.88 -6.01
CA GLY A 88 6.48 6.02 -5.87
C GLY A 88 5.28 6.50 -6.70
N ASP A 89 4.12 5.91 -6.41
CA ASP A 89 2.84 6.31 -7.01
C ASP A 89 2.30 7.60 -6.37
N CYS A 90 2.80 8.00 -5.20
CA CYS A 90 2.37 9.18 -4.46
C CYS A 90 3.33 10.36 -4.66
N ASP A 91 2.75 11.53 -4.91
CA ASP A 91 3.47 12.80 -4.92
C ASP A 91 3.86 13.21 -3.49
N PRO A 92 4.99 13.91 -3.26
CA PRO A 92 5.41 14.34 -1.92
C PRO A 92 4.35 15.09 -1.12
N SER A 93 3.47 15.84 -1.78
CA SER A 93 2.37 16.57 -1.14
C SER A 93 1.37 15.63 -0.42
N ALA A 94 1.24 14.37 -0.84
CA ALA A 94 0.41 13.39 -0.14
C ALA A 94 1.03 12.95 1.19
N TYR A 95 2.36 12.87 1.27
CA TYR A 95 3.06 12.49 2.51
C TYR A 95 2.91 13.54 3.60
N GLU A 96 2.84 14.82 3.24
CA GLU A 96 2.69 15.93 4.19
C GLU A 96 1.41 15.84 5.04
N LYS A 97 0.36 15.21 4.51
CA LYS A 97 -0.91 14.99 5.20
C LYS A 97 -0.98 13.68 5.97
N ALA A 98 -0.04 12.77 5.76
CA ALA A 98 -0.08 11.43 6.32
C ALA A 98 0.38 11.44 7.78
N SER A 99 -0.33 10.77 8.67
CA SER A 99 0.15 10.56 10.05
C SER A 99 1.36 9.62 10.08
N ARG A 100 1.42 8.68 9.13
CA ARG A 100 2.53 7.78 8.85
C ARG A 100 2.54 7.47 7.36
N TYR A 101 3.72 7.34 6.76
CA TYR A 101 3.84 6.94 5.37
C TYR A 101 5.07 6.05 5.11
N THR A 102 5.05 5.30 4.01
CA THR A 102 6.22 4.57 3.53
C THR A 102 6.99 5.41 2.50
N PRO A 103 8.27 5.75 2.72
CA PRO A 103 9.04 6.48 1.74
C PRO A 103 9.37 5.62 0.52
N VAL A 104 9.55 6.26 -0.63
CA VAL A 104 10.07 5.61 -1.84
C VAL A 104 11.30 6.39 -2.31
N PRO A 105 12.51 5.79 -2.32
CA PRO A 105 12.84 4.42 -1.90
C PRO A 105 12.88 4.24 -0.36
N GLY A 106 12.99 2.99 0.09
CA GLY A 106 13.29 2.65 1.50
C GLY A 106 12.11 2.21 2.37
N GLY A 107 10.87 2.25 1.84
CA GLY A 107 9.67 1.79 2.52
C GLY A 107 9.33 0.32 2.21
N VAL A 108 8.43 0.10 1.25
CA VAL A 108 7.87 -1.24 0.96
C VAL A 108 8.92 -2.20 0.38
N GLY A 109 9.83 -1.72 -0.47
CA GLY A 109 10.81 -2.56 -1.17
C GLY A 109 11.67 -3.43 -0.24
N PRO A 110 12.36 -2.86 0.78
CA PRO A 110 13.11 -3.66 1.76
C PRO A 110 12.25 -4.70 2.49
N MET A 111 10.99 -4.37 2.82
CA MET A 111 10.08 -5.31 3.47
C MET A 111 9.68 -6.46 2.55
N THR A 112 9.52 -6.21 1.25
CA THR A 112 9.26 -7.30 0.28
C THR A 112 10.39 -8.32 0.26
N ILE A 113 11.65 -7.88 0.34
CA ILE A 113 12.81 -8.78 0.41
C ILE A 113 12.80 -9.56 1.72
N ALA A 114 12.56 -8.88 2.85
CA ALA A 114 12.49 -9.52 4.16
C ALA A 114 11.42 -10.62 4.20
N SER A 115 10.19 -10.31 3.76
CA SER A 115 9.09 -11.29 3.73
C SER A 115 9.34 -12.46 2.78
N LEU A 116 10.07 -12.26 1.67
CA LEU A 116 10.48 -13.36 0.81
C LEU A 116 11.42 -14.34 1.55
N LEU A 117 12.39 -13.81 2.29
CA LEU A 117 13.34 -14.62 3.06
C LEU A 117 12.64 -15.33 4.24
N GLU A 118 11.73 -14.65 4.92
CA GLU A 118 10.89 -15.22 5.97
C GLU A 118 10.06 -16.40 5.43
N ASN A 119 9.32 -16.20 4.34
CA ASN A 119 8.55 -17.27 3.70
C ASN A 119 9.45 -18.43 3.23
N THR A 120 10.69 -18.15 2.80
CA THR A 120 11.65 -19.18 2.40
C THR A 120 12.09 -20.03 3.58
N LEU A 121 12.31 -19.41 4.74
CA LEU A 121 12.65 -20.11 5.98
C LEU A 121 11.47 -20.94 6.49
N GLU A 122 10.26 -20.36 6.54
CA GLU A 122 9.05 -21.09 6.95
C GLU A 122 8.81 -22.32 6.06
N ALA A 123 9.01 -22.18 4.75
CA ALA A 123 8.90 -23.29 3.82
C ALA A 123 9.96 -24.38 4.04
N TYR A 124 11.20 -23.99 4.39
CA TYR A 124 12.24 -24.96 4.75
C TYR A 124 11.86 -25.74 6.02
N GLU A 125 11.48 -25.03 7.09
CA GLU A 125 11.13 -25.63 8.38
C GLU A 125 9.90 -26.56 8.27
N ALA A 126 8.89 -26.17 7.48
CA ALA A 126 7.72 -27.02 7.25
C ALA A 126 8.03 -28.33 6.50
N ASN A 127 9.11 -28.35 5.70
CA ASN A 127 9.55 -29.55 4.97
C ASN A 127 10.57 -30.40 5.76
N ASP A 128 11.33 -29.82 6.69
CA ASP A 128 12.34 -30.53 7.50
C ASP A 128 11.72 -31.35 8.66
N VAL A 129 10.41 -31.20 8.90
CA VAL A 129 9.63 -31.95 9.91
C VAL A 129 8.91 -33.17 9.30
N GLN A 130 9.26 -33.60 8.06
CA GLN A 130 8.82 -34.87 7.47
C GLN A 130 9.83 -36.01 7.63
#